data_AF-A0A7S2QSF6-F1
#
_entry.id   AF-A0A7S2QSF6-F1
#
_cell.length_a   1.000
_cell.length_b   1.000
_cell.length_c   1.000
_cell.angle_alpha   90.00
_cell.angle_beta   90.00
_cell.angle_gamma   90.00
#
_symmetry.space_group_name_H-M   'P 1'
#
loop_
_entity.id
_entity.type
_entity.pdbx_description
1 polymer ?
#
loop_
_entity_poly.entity_id
_entity_poly.type
_entity_poly.pdbx_seq_one_letter_code
_entity_poly.pdbx_strand_id
1 'polypeptide(L)'
;MAASGKIAWAIFLALLGVNGIDISNVHDVYEENEPSLNFLAIGDWGSDPNSTDEIAVARGMGIVGKELNVDFVTLLGDNFYSAGIHGDEYSPRFQETFESVFSAESLQDIPFYAIAGNHDHMGNVSAQIEYTKHSTRWTYPQPWYSVKKTFGTGEAERTLEILFIDTVIFAGESEGENGEQLQGDEYPGALDAQLAGTQFKWLSDSMKHSTADYLLVAGHYPVYSIGQHGPTLLLKLLLKPLLERYGAHYLCGHDHDLEHIEEPGSTTQYFLSGAGGAGCCYNAKNEKKVPEGSIKFAAVGPKGSSYQKMPFPLLGGFVSLRFGQETFKAVYHAHNSTEIYSTVDIPRRNIATIKETSS
;
A
#
# COMPACT_ATOMS: atom_id res chain seq x y z
N MET A 1 -33.34 1.58 -25.28
CA MET A 1 -33.42 3.03 -25.54
C MET A 1 -32.59 3.75 -24.49
N ALA A 2 -31.33 4.04 -24.80
CA ALA A 2 -30.46 4.95 -24.05
C ALA A 2 -29.22 5.24 -24.91
N ALA A 3 -29.42 6.00 -25.98
CA ALA A 3 -28.35 6.53 -26.81
C ALA A 3 -28.77 7.92 -27.30
N SER A 4 -28.86 8.89 -26.37
CA SER A 4 -29.24 10.27 -26.73
C SER A 4 -28.47 11.36 -25.96
N GLY A 5 -27.55 11.01 -25.05
CA GLY A 5 -26.78 12.01 -24.30
C GLY A 5 -25.50 12.51 -24.99
N LYS A 6 -24.83 11.67 -25.79
CA LYS A 6 -23.48 11.97 -26.31
C LYS A 6 -23.47 12.82 -27.59
N ILE A 7 -24.54 12.80 -28.38
CA ILE A 7 -24.61 13.54 -29.66
C ILE A 7 -24.88 15.04 -29.46
N ALA A 8 -25.53 15.42 -28.36
CA ALA A 8 -25.87 16.82 -28.08
C ALA A 8 -24.65 17.70 -27.74
N TRP A 9 -23.60 17.12 -27.14
CA TRP A 9 -22.40 17.87 -26.71
C TRP A 9 -21.42 18.14 -27.86
N ALA A 10 -21.25 17.19 -28.78
CA ALA A 10 -20.37 17.35 -29.93
C ALA A 10 -20.86 18.46 -30.90
N ILE A 11 -22.19 18.64 -31.01
CA ILE A 11 -22.80 19.70 -31.83
C ILE A 11 -22.59 21.09 -31.19
N PHE A 12 -22.55 21.16 -29.85
CA PHE A 12 -22.33 22.42 -29.13
C PHE A 12 -20.91 22.96 -29.27
N LEU A 13 -19.89 22.08 -29.35
CA LEU A 13 -18.49 22.46 -29.55
C LEU A 13 -18.17 22.84 -31.01
N ALA A 14 -18.83 22.20 -31.98
CA ALA A 14 -18.70 22.56 -33.39
C ALA A 14 -19.23 23.97 -33.71
N LEU A 15 -20.17 24.48 -32.92
CA LEU A 15 -20.72 25.84 -33.05
C LEU A 15 -19.80 26.95 -32.49
N LEU A 16 -18.74 26.60 -31.73
CA LEU A 16 -17.82 27.56 -31.11
C LEU A 16 -16.52 27.78 -31.89
N GLY A 17 -16.33 27.13 -33.05
CA GLY A 17 -15.22 27.44 -33.96
C GLY A 17 -13.81 27.13 -33.43
N VAL A 18 -13.69 26.29 -32.38
CA VAL A 18 -12.40 25.88 -31.83
C VAL A 18 -11.86 24.69 -32.62
N ASN A 19 -11.20 24.96 -33.74
CA ASN A 19 -10.41 23.95 -34.44
C ASN A 19 -9.01 23.90 -33.82
N GLY A 20 -8.60 22.74 -33.32
CA GLY A 20 -7.20 22.49 -32.94
C GLY A 20 -6.91 21.99 -31.52
N ILE A 21 -7.86 21.34 -30.84
CA ILE A 21 -7.49 20.53 -29.66
C ILE A 21 -7.08 19.15 -30.18
N ASP A 22 -5.78 18.90 -30.15
CA ASP A 22 -5.21 17.56 -30.27
C ASP A 22 -5.61 16.77 -29.02
N ILE A 23 -6.60 15.90 -29.18
CA ILE A 23 -7.14 15.00 -28.15
C ILE A 23 -6.40 13.65 -28.12
N SER A 24 -5.17 13.57 -28.65
CA SER A 24 -4.33 12.36 -28.56
C SER A 24 -3.93 11.96 -27.13
N ASN A 25 -4.28 12.76 -26.11
CA ASN A 25 -4.10 12.43 -24.68
C ASN A 25 -5.43 12.25 -23.92
N VAL A 26 -6.51 11.87 -24.59
CA VAL A 26 -7.72 11.44 -23.89
C VAL A 26 -7.48 10.03 -23.36
N HIS A 27 -7.30 9.96 -22.03
CA HIS A 27 -7.37 8.81 -21.14
C HIS A 27 -7.47 7.44 -21.82
N ASP A 28 -6.48 6.58 -21.57
CA ASP A 28 -6.64 5.14 -21.75
C ASP A 28 -7.95 4.71 -21.10
N VAL A 29 -8.96 4.55 -21.95
CA VAL A 29 -10.19 3.86 -21.61
C VAL A 29 -9.74 2.43 -21.44
N TYR A 30 -9.46 2.02 -20.20
CA TYR A 30 -9.43 0.60 -19.87
C TYR A 30 -10.71 0.01 -20.47
N GLU A 31 -10.55 -0.90 -21.43
CA GLU A 31 -11.70 -1.62 -21.97
C GLU A 31 -12.42 -2.25 -20.77
N GLU A 32 -13.65 -1.80 -20.50
CA GLU A 32 -14.50 -2.19 -19.36
C GLU A 32 -14.79 -3.73 -19.28
N ASN A 33 -14.10 -4.56 -20.07
CA ASN A 33 -14.38 -5.98 -20.26
C ASN A 33 -13.21 -6.92 -19.94
N GLU A 34 -12.01 -6.43 -19.59
CA GLU A 34 -10.92 -7.30 -19.17
C GLU A 34 -11.05 -7.64 -17.67
N PRO A 35 -11.01 -8.94 -17.27
CA PRO A 35 -11.07 -9.29 -15.87
C PRO A 35 -9.93 -8.65 -15.08
N SER A 36 -10.29 -7.88 -14.06
CA SER A 36 -9.35 -7.18 -13.20
C SER A 36 -9.60 -7.45 -11.73
N LEU A 37 -8.55 -7.25 -10.92
CA LEU A 37 -8.66 -7.10 -9.48
C LEU A 37 -7.99 -5.78 -9.08
N ASN A 38 -8.72 -4.94 -8.35
CA ASN A 38 -8.27 -3.61 -7.97
C ASN A 38 -8.34 -3.45 -6.46
N PHE A 39 -7.30 -2.92 -5.82
CA PHE A 39 -7.37 -2.62 -4.38
C PHE A 39 -6.60 -1.35 -4.03
N LEU A 40 -6.91 -0.78 -2.86
CA LEU A 40 -6.20 0.37 -2.31
C LEU A 40 -5.26 -0.06 -1.19
N ALA A 41 -4.11 0.59 -1.08
CA ALA A 41 -3.14 0.40 -0.01
C ALA A 41 -2.87 1.74 0.69
N ILE A 42 -2.90 1.73 2.02
CA ILE A 42 -2.69 2.91 2.87
C ILE A 42 -2.07 2.49 4.20
N GLY A 43 -1.02 3.18 4.64
CA GLY A 43 -0.41 3.08 5.96
C GLY A 43 -0.49 4.42 6.69
N ASP A 44 -0.26 4.40 8.00
CA ASP A 44 -0.02 5.61 8.80
C ASP A 44 -1.18 6.61 8.71
N TRP A 45 -2.40 6.07 8.75
CA TRP A 45 -3.65 6.79 8.61
C TRP A 45 -4.26 7.13 9.95
N GLY A 46 -3.96 6.35 11.01
CA GLY A 46 -4.67 6.30 12.28
C GLY A 46 -4.56 7.49 13.23
N SER A 47 -4.65 8.71 12.71
CA SER A 47 -4.41 9.94 13.44
C SER A 47 -5.53 10.25 14.46
N ASP A 48 -5.74 11.53 14.75
CA ASP A 48 -6.90 12.00 15.52
C ASP A 48 -8.19 11.91 14.67
N PRO A 49 -9.34 11.52 15.25
CA PRO A 49 -10.64 11.49 14.55
C PRO A 49 -11.05 12.80 13.84
N ASN A 50 -10.45 13.94 14.21
CA ASN A 50 -10.68 15.24 13.58
C ASN A 50 -9.56 15.67 12.62
N SER A 51 -8.62 14.78 12.30
CA SER A 51 -7.53 15.05 11.37
C SER A 51 -8.10 15.38 9.98
N THR A 52 -7.90 16.63 9.55
CA THR A 52 -8.35 17.08 8.23
C THR A 52 -7.62 16.36 7.10
N ASP A 53 -6.38 15.94 7.34
CA ASP A 53 -5.53 15.29 6.36
C ASP A 53 -5.99 13.84 6.16
N GLU A 54 -6.24 13.11 7.25
CA GLU A 54 -6.82 11.76 7.22
C GLU A 54 -8.20 11.74 6.54
N ILE A 55 -9.10 12.65 6.93
CA ILE A 55 -10.42 12.76 6.30
C ILE A 55 -10.31 13.10 4.80
N ALA A 56 -9.34 13.94 4.41
CA ALA A 56 -9.12 14.25 3.01
C ALA A 56 -8.67 13.01 2.24
N VAL A 57 -7.68 12.27 2.75
CA VAL A 57 -7.20 11.02 2.15
C VAL A 57 -8.32 9.99 2.03
N ALA A 58 -9.10 9.76 3.09
CA ALA A 58 -10.23 8.83 3.08
C ALA A 58 -11.30 9.21 2.03
N ARG A 59 -11.56 10.51 1.83
CA ARG A 59 -12.44 10.99 0.75
C ARG A 59 -11.85 10.71 -0.62
N GLY A 60 -10.56 10.96 -0.81
CA GLY A 60 -9.84 10.61 -2.05
C GLY A 60 -9.94 9.12 -2.37
N MET A 61 -9.76 8.27 -1.36
CA MET A 61 -9.95 6.82 -1.48
C MET A 61 -11.38 6.44 -1.86
N GLY A 62 -12.39 7.12 -1.32
CA GLY A 62 -13.78 6.92 -1.73
C GLY A 62 -14.03 7.24 -3.20
N ILE A 63 -13.42 8.31 -3.73
CA ILE A 63 -13.53 8.68 -5.15
C ILE A 63 -12.87 7.60 -6.04
N VAL A 64 -11.61 7.25 -5.75
CA VAL A 64 -10.87 6.24 -6.53
C VAL A 64 -11.49 4.85 -6.37
N GLY A 65 -11.94 4.51 -5.17
CA GLY A 65 -12.59 3.24 -4.86
C GLY A 65 -13.85 3.03 -5.70
N LYS A 66 -14.64 4.09 -5.89
CA LYS A 66 -15.81 4.09 -6.77
C LYS A 66 -15.42 3.97 -8.25
N GLU A 67 -14.40 4.71 -8.68
CA GLU A 67 -13.93 4.70 -10.07
C GLU A 67 -13.41 3.33 -10.50
N LEU A 68 -12.62 2.69 -9.64
CA LEU A 68 -11.98 1.41 -9.94
C LEU A 68 -12.80 0.17 -9.55
N ASN A 69 -13.95 0.38 -8.89
CA ASN A 69 -14.73 -0.68 -8.27
C ASN A 69 -13.83 -1.64 -7.46
N VAL A 70 -13.14 -1.09 -6.47
CA VAL A 70 -12.10 -1.81 -5.72
C VAL A 70 -12.66 -3.00 -4.95
N ASP A 71 -11.91 -4.09 -4.92
CA ASP A 71 -12.28 -5.36 -4.29
C ASP A 71 -12.00 -5.39 -2.78
N PHE A 72 -11.01 -4.62 -2.33
CA PHE A 72 -10.59 -4.52 -0.92
C PHE A 72 -9.63 -3.34 -0.68
N VAL A 73 -9.27 -3.14 0.59
CA VAL A 73 -8.23 -2.22 1.04
C VAL A 73 -7.20 -2.98 1.89
N THR A 74 -5.92 -2.60 1.82
CA THR A 74 -4.88 -3.10 2.72
C THR A 74 -4.38 -1.95 3.61
N LEU A 75 -4.41 -2.16 4.93
CA LEU A 75 -3.96 -1.22 5.95
C LEU A 75 -2.55 -1.63 6.38
N LEU A 76 -1.55 -0.78 6.10
CA LEU A 76 -0.12 -1.10 6.19
C LEU A 76 0.49 -0.77 7.57
N GLY A 77 -0.32 -0.80 8.63
CA GLY A 77 0.11 -0.53 10.00
C GLY A 77 0.04 0.94 10.39
N ASP A 78 0.34 1.18 11.66
CA ASP A 78 0.09 2.42 12.38
C ASP A 78 -1.37 2.86 12.25
N ASN A 79 -2.23 1.91 12.61
CA ASN A 79 -3.68 2.02 12.50
C ASN A 79 -4.27 2.96 13.56
N PHE A 80 -3.60 3.11 14.71
CA PHE A 80 -4.05 3.98 15.78
C PHE A 80 -2.87 4.67 16.50
N TYR A 81 -2.62 5.93 16.16
CA TYR A 81 -1.63 6.75 16.85
C TYR A 81 -2.12 7.22 18.22
N SER A 82 -1.23 7.57 19.15
CA SER A 82 0.23 7.37 19.09
C SER A 82 0.71 6.14 19.87
N ALA A 83 -0.21 5.35 20.43
CA ALA A 83 0.12 4.18 21.25
C ALA A 83 -0.94 3.08 21.12
N GLY A 84 -1.43 2.90 19.89
CA GLY A 84 -2.35 1.83 19.53
C GLY A 84 -3.70 1.95 20.24
N ILE A 85 -4.33 0.79 20.43
CA ILE A 85 -5.55 0.66 21.22
C ILE A 85 -5.20 0.48 22.68
N HIS A 86 -5.72 1.36 23.53
CA HIS A 86 -5.77 1.14 24.97
C HIS A 86 -7.03 0.35 25.33
N GLY A 87 -6.89 -0.68 26.15
CA GLY A 87 -8.02 -1.54 26.53
C GLY A 87 -8.19 -2.70 25.55
N ASP A 88 -9.39 -2.88 25.03
CA ASP A 88 -9.83 -4.07 24.29
C ASP A 88 -10.52 -3.71 22.96
N GLU A 89 -11.13 -4.69 22.31
CA GLU A 89 -11.83 -4.54 21.03
C GLU A 89 -13.07 -3.62 21.08
N TYR A 90 -13.50 -3.16 22.26
CA TYR A 90 -14.60 -2.19 22.42
C TYR A 90 -14.12 -0.74 22.49
N SER A 91 -12.82 -0.48 22.25
CA SER A 91 -12.28 0.88 22.22
C SER A 91 -13.05 1.77 21.22
N PRO A 92 -13.44 3.00 21.63
CA PRO A 92 -14.15 3.93 20.74
C PRO A 92 -13.30 4.34 19.53
N ARG A 93 -11.97 4.19 19.60
CA ARG A 93 -11.04 4.50 18.51
C ARG A 93 -11.35 3.75 17.22
N PHE A 94 -11.87 2.52 17.29
CA PHE A 94 -12.31 1.82 16.08
C PHE A 94 -13.44 2.57 15.38
N GLN A 95 -14.42 3.08 16.13
CA GLN A 95 -15.52 3.86 15.55
C GLN A 95 -15.06 5.23 15.07
N GLU A 96 -14.25 5.90 15.87
CA GLU A 96 -13.85 7.29 15.64
C GLU A 96 -12.80 7.43 14.53
N THR A 97 -11.82 6.53 14.48
CA THR A 97 -10.66 6.61 13.56
C THR A 97 -10.81 5.68 12.36
N PHE A 98 -11.58 4.58 12.44
CA PHE A 98 -11.76 3.67 11.28
C PHE A 98 -13.17 3.71 10.68
N GLU A 99 -14.22 3.46 11.47
CA GLU A 99 -15.59 3.34 10.94
C GLU A 99 -16.14 4.66 10.40
N SER A 100 -15.95 5.74 11.15
CA SER A 100 -16.46 7.06 10.77
C SER A 100 -15.65 7.73 9.66
N VAL A 101 -14.34 7.44 9.59
CA VAL A 101 -13.41 8.05 8.64
C VAL A 101 -13.57 7.43 7.25
N PHE A 102 -13.50 6.10 7.15
CA PHE A 102 -13.66 5.39 5.87
C PHE A 102 -15.14 5.10 5.56
N SER A 103 -15.94 6.16 5.52
CA SER A 103 -17.42 6.10 5.42
C SER A 103 -17.99 6.24 4.00
N ALA A 104 -17.13 6.30 2.97
CA ALA A 104 -17.58 6.34 1.58
C ALA A 104 -18.30 5.03 1.19
N GLU A 105 -19.38 5.14 0.41
CA GLU A 105 -20.21 4.00 -0.04
C GLU A 105 -19.37 2.92 -0.72
N SER A 106 -18.44 3.30 -1.60
CA SER A 106 -17.54 2.39 -2.32
C SER A 106 -16.56 1.63 -1.42
N LEU A 107 -16.51 1.95 -0.11
CA LEU A 107 -15.62 1.33 0.87
C LEU A 107 -16.40 0.59 1.98
N GLN A 108 -17.74 0.57 1.96
CA GLN A 108 -18.52 -0.04 3.05
C GLN A 108 -18.61 -1.57 2.94
N ASP A 109 -18.72 -2.10 1.72
CA ASP A 109 -19.02 -3.51 1.46
C ASP A 109 -17.80 -4.35 1.06
N ILE A 110 -16.59 -3.86 1.33
CA ILE A 110 -15.33 -4.49 0.97
C ILE A 110 -14.45 -4.72 2.20
N PRO A 111 -13.63 -5.78 2.25
CA PRO A 111 -12.75 -6.02 3.37
C PRO A 111 -11.55 -5.07 3.40
N PHE A 112 -11.10 -4.75 4.60
CA PHE A 112 -9.88 -4.03 4.94
C PHE A 112 -8.95 -5.03 5.64
N TYR A 113 -7.89 -5.43 4.96
CA TYR A 113 -6.88 -6.35 5.49
C TYR A 113 -5.82 -5.56 6.24
N ALA A 114 -5.77 -5.72 7.57
CA ALA A 114 -4.89 -4.95 8.44
C ALA A 114 -3.65 -5.73 8.88
N ILE A 115 -2.57 -4.99 9.12
CA ILE A 115 -1.39 -5.41 9.89
C ILE A 115 -1.07 -4.33 10.93
N ALA A 116 -0.26 -4.64 11.93
CA ALA A 116 0.19 -3.69 12.94
C ALA A 116 1.50 -2.98 12.51
N GLY A 117 1.62 -1.71 12.88
CA GLY A 117 2.87 -0.94 12.87
C GLY A 117 3.43 -0.74 14.28
N ASN A 118 4.50 0.05 14.40
CA ASN A 118 5.17 0.27 15.68
C ASN A 118 4.25 0.92 16.72
N HIS A 119 3.47 1.94 16.31
CA HIS A 119 2.54 2.60 17.24
C HIS A 119 1.43 1.66 17.71
N ASP A 120 1.03 0.68 16.90
CA ASP A 120 0.05 -0.33 17.29
C ASP A 120 0.60 -1.27 18.38
N HIS A 121 1.89 -1.64 18.27
CA HIS A 121 2.61 -2.49 19.23
C HIS A 121 2.90 -1.80 20.57
N MET A 122 2.90 -0.47 20.61
CA MET A 122 2.90 0.30 21.87
C MET A 122 1.57 0.15 22.64
N GLY A 123 0.51 -0.30 21.97
CA GLY A 123 -0.81 -0.56 22.54
C GLY A 123 -1.17 -2.05 22.58
N ASN A 124 -2.47 -2.34 22.46
CA ASN A 124 -2.98 -3.70 22.44
C ASN A 124 -3.27 -4.18 21.00
N VAL A 125 -2.29 -4.81 20.35
CA VAL A 125 -2.48 -5.44 19.02
C VAL A 125 -3.52 -6.56 19.06
N SER A 126 -3.66 -7.29 20.18
CA SER A 126 -4.69 -8.33 20.31
C SER A 126 -6.10 -7.75 20.26
N ALA A 127 -6.33 -6.52 20.74
CA ALA A 127 -7.61 -5.83 20.59
C ALA A 127 -7.95 -5.57 19.12
N GLN A 128 -6.95 -5.20 18.31
CA GLN A 128 -7.12 -5.03 16.86
C GLN A 128 -7.44 -6.34 16.15
N ILE A 129 -6.83 -7.44 16.59
CA ILE A 129 -7.16 -8.78 16.06
C ILE A 129 -8.59 -9.17 16.43
N GLU A 130 -8.96 -9.02 17.70
CA GLU A 130 -10.30 -9.36 18.21
C GLU A 130 -11.41 -8.51 17.58
N TYR A 131 -11.13 -7.25 17.23
CA TYR A 131 -12.08 -6.37 16.53
C TYR A 131 -12.57 -6.93 15.18
N THR A 132 -11.83 -7.87 14.56
CA THR A 132 -12.29 -8.64 13.39
C THR A 132 -13.65 -9.31 13.62
N LYS A 133 -14.01 -9.62 14.87
CA LYS A 133 -15.31 -10.24 15.22
C LYS A 133 -16.45 -9.22 15.30
N HIS A 134 -16.14 -7.92 15.33
CA HIS A 134 -17.08 -6.83 15.59
C HIS A 134 -17.35 -5.93 14.37
N SER A 135 -16.51 -6.00 13.33
CA SER A 135 -16.69 -5.25 12.10
C SER A 135 -16.72 -6.21 10.90
N THR A 136 -17.69 -6.01 10.01
CA THR A 136 -17.84 -6.85 8.80
C THR A 136 -16.77 -6.57 7.76
N ARG A 137 -16.05 -5.45 7.89
CA ARG A 137 -15.03 -5.02 6.93
C ARG A 137 -13.62 -4.99 7.53
N TRP A 138 -13.43 -4.89 8.85
CA TRP A 138 -12.09 -5.05 9.44
C TRP A 138 -11.66 -6.52 9.46
N THR A 139 -10.54 -6.84 8.83
CA THR A 139 -9.96 -8.19 8.82
C THR A 139 -8.50 -8.16 9.27
N TYR A 140 -8.26 -8.61 10.51
CA TYR A 140 -6.92 -8.80 11.06
C TYR A 140 -6.88 -10.09 11.91
N PRO A 141 -6.82 -11.28 11.29
CA PRO A 141 -7.06 -12.54 11.99
C PRO A 141 -5.91 -13.01 12.89
N GLN A 142 -4.68 -12.58 12.60
CA GLN A 142 -3.44 -12.97 13.29
C GLN A 142 -2.30 -12.03 12.87
N PRO A 143 -1.19 -11.94 13.61
CA PRO A 143 -0.10 -10.99 13.30
C PRO A 143 0.50 -11.14 11.89
N TRP A 144 0.53 -12.36 11.34
CA TRP A 144 0.92 -12.61 9.95
C TRP A 144 0.00 -13.65 9.30
N TYR A 145 -0.45 -13.41 8.08
CA TYR A 145 -1.43 -14.26 7.40
C TYR A 145 -1.35 -14.10 5.89
N SER A 146 -2.02 -14.99 5.15
CA SER A 146 -2.13 -14.87 3.70
C SER A 146 -3.56 -14.62 3.26
N VAL A 147 -3.70 -13.82 2.20
CA VAL A 147 -4.95 -13.63 1.47
C VAL A 147 -4.71 -14.02 0.03
N LYS A 148 -5.52 -14.94 -0.47
CA LYS A 148 -5.52 -15.33 -1.89
C LYS A 148 -6.81 -14.90 -2.55
N LYS A 149 -6.69 -14.26 -3.71
CA LYS A 149 -7.80 -13.83 -4.55
C LYS A 149 -7.65 -14.44 -5.94
N THR A 150 -8.79 -14.81 -6.51
CA THR A 150 -8.88 -15.31 -7.88
C THR A 150 -9.78 -14.35 -8.65
N PHE A 151 -9.39 -13.99 -9.87
CA PHE A 151 -10.16 -13.12 -10.74
C PHE A 151 -10.06 -13.61 -12.19
N GLY A 152 -11.02 -13.21 -13.04
CA GLY A 152 -11.20 -13.84 -14.34
C GLY A 152 -11.80 -15.24 -14.27
N THR A 153 -11.94 -15.87 -15.43
CA THR A 153 -12.55 -17.21 -15.56
C THR A 153 -11.90 -18.01 -16.67
N GLY A 154 -11.82 -19.34 -16.51
CA GLY A 154 -11.27 -20.23 -17.53
C GLY A 154 -9.80 -19.95 -17.82
N GLU A 155 -9.43 -19.78 -19.08
CA GLU A 155 -8.04 -19.50 -19.48
C GLU A 155 -7.55 -18.10 -19.04
N ALA A 156 -8.46 -17.19 -18.74
CA ALA A 156 -8.17 -15.86 -18.20
C ALA A 156 -8.16 -15.82 -16.66
N GLU A 157 -8.36 -16.96 -15.98
CA GLU A 157 -8.27 -16.99 -14.52
C GLU A 157 -6.84 -16.67 -14.07
N ARG A 158 -6.74 -15.76 -13.10
CA ARG A 158 -5.48 -15.35 -12.48
C ARG A 158 -5.63 -15.32 -10.97
N THR A 159 -4.49 -15.45 -10.29
CA THR A 159 -4.43 -15.47 -8.83
C THR A 159 -3.46 -14.43 -8.28
N LEU A 160 -3.91 -13.68 -7.28
CA LEU A 160 -3.09 -12.82 -6.43
C LEU A 160 -3.00 -13.46 -5.05
N GLU A 161 -1.78 -13.57 -4.52
CA GLU A 161 -1.53 -13.91 -3.12
C GLU A 161 -0.79 -12.75 -2.44
N ILE A 162 -1.29 -12.31 -1.29
CA ILE A 162 -0.65 -11.31 -0.44
C ILE A 162 -0.29 -11.98 0.88
N LEU A 163 0.98 -11.91 1.25
CA LEU A 163 1.51 -12.37 2.53
C LEU A 163 1.70 -11.16 3.45
N PHE A 164 0.82 -11.04 4.42
CA PHE A 164 0.88 -10.00 5.46
C PHE A 164 1.83 -10.45 6.57
N ILE A 165 2.78 -9.58 6.92
CA ILE A 165 3.79 -9.83 7.96
C ILE A 165 3.79 -8.71 8.99
N ASP A 166 4.13 -9.08 10.22
CA ASP A 166 4.39 -8.17 11.32
C ASP A 166 5.89 -7.85 11.36
N THR A 167 6.25 -6.66 10.87
CA THR A 167 7.65 -6.24 10.78
C THR A 167 8.23 -5.82 12.13
N VAL A 168 7.39 -5.47 13.12
CA VAL A 168 7.83 -5.13 14.49
C VAL A 168 8.28 -6.40 15.22
N ILE A 169 7.53 -7.50 15.08
CA ILE A 169 7.96 -8.81 15.57
C ILE A 169 9.30 -9.22 14.94
N PHE A 170 9.54 -8.85 13.68
CA PHE A 170 10.74 -9.24 12.94
C PHE A 170 11.96 -8.35 13.25
N ALA A 171 11.79 -7.04 13.31
CA ALA A 171 12.87 -6.06 13.37
C ALA A 171 12.98 -5.27 14.68
N GLY A 172 12.00 -5.41 15.58
CA GLY A 172 11.93 -4.66 16.83
C GLY A 172 11.25 -3.30 16.68
N GLU A 173 11.15 -2.57 17.78
CA GLU A 173 10.54 -1.24 17.79
C GLU A 173 11.41 -0.18 17.12
N SER A 174 10.75 0.79 16.49
CA SER A 174 11.40 1.95 15.87
C SER A 174 11.58 3.15 16.82
N GLU A 175 11.11 3.04 18.07
CA GLU A 175 11.35 4.03 19.13
C GLU A 175 12.35 3.49 20.15
N GLY A 176 13.39 4.27 20.44
CA GLY A 176 14.41 3.94 21.43
C GLY A 176 13.96 4.19 22.87
N GLU A 177 14.78 3.78 23.84
CA GLU A 177 14.43 3.82 25.27
C GLU A 177 14.13 5.24 25.80
N ASN A 178 14.62 6.29 25.14
CA ASN A 178 14.38 7.68 25.54
C ASN A 178 13.34 8.39 24.65
N GLY A 179 12.60 7.65 23.83
CA GLY A 179 11.60 8.18 22.91
C GLY A 179 12.18 8.74 21.60
N GLU A 180 13.45 8.48 21.31
CA GLU A 180 14.05 8.85 20.04
C GLU A 180 13.57 7.96 18.89
N GLN A 181 13.30 8.58 17.74
CA GLN A 181 12.96 7.84 16.52
C GLN A 181 14.24 7.26 15.90
N LEU A 182 14.29 5.94 15.77
CA LEU A 182 15.40 5.20 15.19
C LEU A 182 15.29 5.15 13.66
N GLN A 183 16.43 5.09 12.98
CA GLN A 183 16.48 4.70 11.56
C GLN A 183 16.40 3.18 11.42
N GLY A 184 15.98 2.70 10.25
CA GLY A 184 15.77 1.27 10.00
C GLY A 184 17.02 0.38 10.15
N ASP A 185 18.22 0.96 10.13
CA ASP A 185 19.48 0.27 10.40
C ASP A 185 19.92 0.32 11.88
N GLU A 186 19.14 1.00 12.72
CA GLU A 186 19.34 1.16 14.17
C GLU A 186 18.35 0.34 14.99
N TYR A 187 17.36 -0.33 14.36
CA TYR A 187 16.35 -1.11 15.07
C TYR A 187 16.99 -2.25 15.89
N PRO A 188 16.51 -2.51 17.11
CA PRO A 188 17.16 -3.41 18.07
C PRO A 188 17.09 -4.89 17.66
N GLY A 189 16.27 -5.23 16.66
CA GLY A 189 15.96 -6.60 16.29
C GLY A 189 14.78 -7.16 17.07
N ALA A 190 14.38 -8.39 16.71
CA ALA A 190 13.24 -9.06 17.32
C ALA A 190 13.37 -9.19 18.86
N LEU A 191 12.35 -8.73 19.59
CA LEU A 191 12.24 -8.92 21.03
C LEU A 191 12.14 -10.41 21.41
N ASP A 192 11.40 -11.19 20.63
CA ASP A 192 11.31 -12.65 20.72
C ASP A 192 11.84 -13.29 19.42
N ALA A 193 13.08 -13.77 19.47
CA ALA A 193 13.74 -14.39 18.33
C ALA A 193 13.07 -15.71 17.88
N GLN A 194 12.40 -16.44 18.79
CA GLN A 194 11.70 -17.67 18.43
C GLN A 194 10.42 -17.33 17.65
N LEU A 195 9.68 -16.32 18.11
CA LEU A 195 8.48 -15.82 17.41
C LEU A 195 8.84 -15.26 16.03
N ALA A 196 9.88 -14.44 15.95
CA ALA A 196 10.39 -13.92 14.68
C ALA A 196 10.84 -15.05 13.73
N GLY A 197 11.54 -16.06 14.26
CA GLY A 197 11.93 -17.26 13.51
C GLY A 197 10.73 -18.06 13.00
N THR A 198 9.64 -18.10 13.77
CA THR A 198 8.40 -18.79 13.39
C THR A 198 7.71 -18.08 12.22
N GLN A 199 7.56 -16.75 12.31
CA GLN A 199 7.06 -15.93 11.22
C GLN A 199 7.94 -16.06 9.97
N PHE A 200 9.26 -15.96 10.11
CA PHE A 200 10.18 -16.05 8.97
C PHE A 200 10.11 -17.40 8.25
N LYS A 201 10.04 -18.49 9.04
CA LYS A 201 9.86 -19.83 8.47
C LYS A 201 8.54 -19.91 7.71
N TRP A 202 7.45 -19.44 8.30
CA TRP A 202 6.14 -19.39 7.63
C TRP A 202 6.16 -18.58 6.34
N LEU A 203 6.80 -17.41 6.34
CA LEU A 203 6.94 -16.55 5.17
C LEU A 203 7.74 -17.26 4.07
N SER A 204 8.93 -17.76 4.40
CA SER A 204 9.79 -18.46 3.44
C SER A 204 9.10 -19.68 2.85
N ASP A 205 8.39 -20.47 3.65
CA ASP A 205 7.64 -21.62 3.17
C ASP A 205 6.46 -21.19 2.29
N SER A 206 5.70 -20.17 2.69
CA SER A 206 4.58 -19.65 1.90
C SER A 206 5.03 -19.15 0.52
N MET A 207 6.11 -18.37 0.46
CA MET A 207 6.66 -17.87 -0.82
C MET A 207 7.18 -19.02 -1.69
N LYS A 208 7.87 -20.00 -1.09
CA LYS A 208 8.38 -21.17 -1.81
C LYS A 208 7.26 -22.03 -2.43
N HIS A 209 6.14 -22.17 -1.74
CA HIS A 209 5.02 -23.02 -2.20
C HIS A 209 3.97 -22.25 -3.03
N SER A 210 4.02 -20.91 -3.04
CA SER A 210 3.07 -20.09 -3.78
C SER A 210 3.13 -20.33 -5.29
N THR A 211 1.99 -20.71 -5.85
CA THR A 211 1.77 -20.80 -7.30
C THR A 211 0.93 -19.64 -7.84
N ALA A 212 0.83 -18.53 -7.11
CA ALA A 212 0.05 -17.38 -7.55
C ALA A 212 0.72 -16.67 -8.74
N ASP A 213 -0.09 -16.17 -9.68
CA ASP A 213 0.38 -15.39 -10.83
C ASP A 213 1.03 -14.08 -10.38
N TYR A 214 0.48 -13.49 -9.31
CA TYR A 214 1.03 -12.32 -8.63
C TYR A 214 1.25 -12.64 -7.16
N LEU A 215 2.41 -12.23 -6.63
CA LEU A 215 2.77 -12.41 -5.23
C LEU A 215 3.23 -11.09 -4.64
N LEU A 216 2.55 -10.67 -3.58
CA LEU A 216 2.92 -9.50 -2.79
C LEU A 216 3.25 -9.94 -1.36
N VAL A 217 4.16 -9.20 -0.73
CA VAL A 217 4.33 -9.20 0.71
C VAL A 217 3.97 -7.81 1.21
N ALA A 218 3.19 -7.71 2.29
CA ALA A 218 2.82 -6.46 2.93
C ALA A 218 3.33 -6.46 4.37
N GLY A 219 4.06 -5.42 4.75
CA GLY A 219 4.54 -5.20 6.12
C GLY A 219 4.56 -3.72 6.44
N HIS A 220 4.79 -3.33 7.68
CA HIS A 220 4.77 -1.91 8.05
C HIS A 220 6.09 -1.22 7.65
N TYR A 221 7.23 -1.76 8.08
CA TYR A 221 8.53 -1.14 7.85
C TYR A 221 9.05 -1.31 6.41
N PRO A 222 9.73 -0.30 5.84
CA PRO A 222 10.26 -0.38 4.48
C PRO A 222 11.50 -1.28 4.36
N VAL A 223 11.57 -2.06 3.26
CA VAL A 223 12.85 -2.64 2.81
C VAL A 223 13.76 -1.53 2.31
N TYR A 224 13.23 -0.62 1.50
CA TYR A 224 13.88 0.60 1.04
C TYR A 224 12.95 1.79 1.26
N SER A 225 13.55 2.89 1.69
CA SER A 225 12.92 4.19 1.78
C SER A 225 14.02 5.25 1.75
N ILE A 226 13.74 6.42 1.17
CA ILE A 226 14.61 7.59 1.28
C ILE A 226 14.16 8.56 2.37
N GLY A 227 12.98 8.33 2.98
CA GLY A 227 12.35 9.12 4.04
C GLY A 227 13.16 9.26 5.33
N GLN A 228 12.46 9.49 6.45
CA GLN A 228 13.10 9.81 7.73
C GLN A 228 13.75 8.57 8.38
N HIS A 229 13.05 7.44 8.39
CA HIS A 229 13.51 6.18 8.96
C HIS A 229 14.45 5.45 8.00
N GLY A 230 14.11 5.45 6.71
CA GLY A 230 14.93 4.87 5.67
C GLY A 230 14.91 3.33 5.68
N PRO A 231 15.91 2.67 5.04
CA PRO A 231 15.84 1.24 4.81
C PRO A 231 16.01 0.40 6.08
N THR A 232 15.15 -0.61 6.27
CA THR A 232 15.24 -1.52 7.42
C THR A 232 16.26 -2.63 7.16
N LEU A 233 17.32 -2.69 7.97
CA LEU A 233 18.47 -3.57 7.74
C LEU A 233 18.08 -5.05 7.68
N LEU A 234 17.28 -5.53 8.63
CA LEU A 234 16.87 -6.94 8.68
C LEU A 234 15.99 -7.33 7.48
N LEU A 235 15.11 -6.43 7.02
CA LEU A 235 14.29 -6.69 5.83
C LEU A 235 15.14 -6.71 4.56
N LYS A 236 16.14 -5.83 4.44
CA LYS A 236 17.12 -5.89 3.33
C LYS A 236 17.91 -7.18 3.30
N LEU A 237 18.30 -7.71 4.47
CA LEU A 237 19.12 -8.92 4.53
C LEU A 237 18.31 -10.21 4.38
N LEU A 238 17.04 -10.22 4.81
CA LEU A 238 16.26 -11.46 4.93
C LEU A 238 15.03 -11.51 4.02
N LEU A 239 14.29 -10.40 3.88
CA LEU A 239 13.07 -10.35 3.06
C LEU A 239 13.41 -10.11 1.58
N LYS A 240 14.27 -9.14 1.26
CA LYS A 240 14.65 -8.82 -0.13
C LYS A 240 15.12 -10.05 -0.93
N PRO A 241 16.03 -10.91 -0.42
CA PRO A 241 16.45 -12.10 -1.17
C PRO A 241 15.30 -13.08 -1.45
N LEU A 242 14.30 -13.16 -0.56
CA LEU A 242 13.11 -13.98 -0.79
C LEU A 242 12.19 -13.37 -1.85
N LEU A 243 12.01 -12.04 -1.82
CA LEU A 243 11.22 -11.32 -2.83
C LEU A 243 11.79 -11.56 -4.22
N GLU A 244 13.09 -11.37 -4.40
CA GLU A 244 13.77 -11.54 -5.68
C GLU A 244 13.75 -13.00 -6.14
N ARG A 245 14.01 -13.95 -5.23
CA ARG A 245 14.01 -15.38 -5.55
C ARG A 245 12.66 -15.88 -6.04
N TYR A 246 11.57 -15.40 -5.46
CA TYR A 246 10.22 -15.90 -5.74
C TYR A 246 9.38 -14.96 -6.61
N GLY A 247 9.98 -13.89 -7.15
CA GLY A 247 9.31 -12.93 -8.02
C GLY A 247 8.16 -12.21 -7.33
N ALA A 248 8.34 -11.87 -6.05
CA ALA A 248 7.36 -11.10 -5.27
C ALA A 248 7.73 -9.61 -5.21
N HIS A 249 6.71 -8.79 -4.94
CA HIS A 249 6.85 -7.34 -4.72
C HIS A 249 6.45 -6.98 -3.28
N TYR A 250 6.76 -5.76 -2.84
CA TYR A 250 6.59 -5.35 -1.44
C TYR A 250 5.75 -4.08 -1.28
N LEU A 251 4.82 -4.10 -0.33
CA LEU A 251 4.00 -2.97 0.11
C LEU A 251 4.35 -2.61 1.57
N CYS A 252 4.54 -1.32 1.84
CA CYS A 252 4.85 -0.82 3.19
C CYS A 252 4.38 0.63 3.45
N GLY A 253 4.48 1.07 4.70
CA GLY A 253 4.24 2.45 5.14
C GLY A 253 5.42 2.96 5.96
N HIS A 254 5.14 3.38 7.20
CA HIS A 254 6.06 3.81 8.26
C HIS A 254 6.78 5.14 8.02
N ASP A 255 7.44 5.30 6.87
CA ASP A 255 7.86 6.64 6.46
C ASP A 255 6.64 7.40 5.93
N HIS A 256 6.39 8.60 6.47
CA HIS A 256 5.17 9.36 6.20
C HIS A 256 5.22 10.09 4.86
N ASP A 257 5.38 9.33 3.78
CA ASP A 257 5.49 9.81 2.42
C ASP A 257 5.03 8.72 1.43
N LEU A 258 5.28 8.96 0.14
CA LEU A 258 4.94 8.06 -0.93
C LEU A 258 6.18 7.82 -1.79
N GLU A 259 6.57 6.57 -1.96
CA GLU A 259 7.76 6.22 -2.74
C GLU A 259 7.52 4.99 -3.61
N HIS A 260 8.14 4.99 -4.79
CA HIS A 260 8.30 3.81 -5.63
C HIS A 260 9.80 3.59 -5.89
N ILE A 261 10.30 2.44 -5.44
CA ILE A 261 11.70 2.05 -5.59
C ILE A 261 11.78 0.73 -6.36
N GLU A 262 12.70 0.67 -7.32
CA GLU A 262 13.03 -0.51 -8.11
C GLU A 262 14.53 -0.47 -8.44
N GLU A 263 15.30 -1.40 -7.88
CA GLU A 263 16.75 -1.48 -8.10
C GLU A 263 17.09 -1.78 -9.56
N PRO A 264 18.13 -1.12 -10.14
CA PRO A 264 18.60 -1.45 -11.48
C PRO A 264 18.93 -2.94 -11.63
N GLY A 265 18.27 -3.61 -12.57
CA GLY A 265 18.47 -5.03 -12.86
C GLY A 265 17.65 -5.99 -11.98
N SER A 266 16.88 -5.49 -11.01
CA SER A 266 15.87 -6.27 -10.29
C SER A 266 14.50 -6.08 -10.95
N THR A 267 13.62 -7.07 -10.81
CA THR A 267 12.19 -6.94 -11.18
C THR A 267 11.29 -6.72 -9.97
N THR A 268 11.85 -6.82 -8.75
CA THR A 268 11.12 -6.59 -7.51
C THR A 268 10.82 -5.11 -7.35
N GLN A 269 9.57 -4.81 -7.01
CA GLN A 269 9.06 -3.45 -6.87
C GLN A 269 8.78 -3.21 -5.38
N TYR A 270 9.15 -2.04 -4.88
CA TYR A 270 8.92 -1.61 -3.51
C TYR A 270 8.01 -0.39 -3.52
N PHE A 271 6.80 -0.58 -2.99
CA PHE A 271 5.77 0.44 -2.93
C PHE A 271 5.60 0.91 -1.49
N LEU A 272 5.86 2.18 -1.24
CA LEU A 272 5.68 2.82 0.06
C LEU A 272 4.47 3.76 0.00
N SER A 273 3.53 3.55 0.92
CA SER A 273 2.28 4.29 1.04
C SER A 273 1.98 4.67 2.49
N GLY A 274 2.89 5.42 3.14
CA GLY A 274 2.76 5.85 4.54
C GLY A 274 2.19 7.26 4.73
N ALA A 275 1.61 7.86 3.70
CA ALA A 275 1.05 9.22 3.77
C ALA A 275 -0.45 9.25 4.11
N GLY A 276 -0.95 8.32 4.93
CA GLY A 276 -2.39 8.09 5.11
C GLY A 276 -3.16 9.16 5.88
N GLY A 277 -2.48 10.03 6.62
CA GLY A 277 -3.14 11.11 7.37
C GLY A 277 -2.46 11.51 8.68
N ALA A 278 -1.47 10.74 9.13
CA ALA A 278 -0.71 11.01 10.36
C ALA A 278 0.49 11.97 10.20
N GLY A 279 0.52 12.74 9.11
CA GLY A 279 1.47 13.84 8.90
C GLY A 279 2.35 13.66 7.68
N CYS A 280 1.98 14.26 6.54
CA CYS A 280 2.82 14.28 5.34
C CYS A 280 3.61 15.61 5.22
N CYS A 281 4.90 15.60 4.85
CA CYS A 281 5.70 14.44 4.47
C CYS A 281 7.09 14.48 5.09
N TYR A 282 7.62 13.31 5.40
CA TYR A 282 8.96 13.16 5.97
C TYR A 282 10.04 13.60 5.00
N ASN A 283 11.15 14.12 5.55
CA ASN A 283 12.28 14.59 4.75
C ASN A 283 13.08 13.40 4.20
N ALA A 284 13.64 13.57 3.00
CA ALA A 284 14.51 12.59 2.36
C ALA A 284 15.90 12.52 3.03
N LYS A 285 15.99 11.90 4.22
CA LYS A 285 17.26 11.81 4.98
C LYS A 285 18.14 10.64 4.52
N ASN A 286 17.55 9.66 3.84
CA ASN A 286 18.18 8.36 3.59
C ASN A 286 18.42 8.06 2.11
N GLU A 287 18.39 9.06 1.23
CA GLU A 287 18.63 8.90 -0.22
C GLU A 287 19.92 8.10 -0.53
N LYS A 288 21.01 8.37 0.21
CA LYS A 288 22.30 7.69 0.03
C LYS A 288 22.34 6.25 0.55
N LYS A 289 21.32 5.80 1.28
CA LYS A 289 21.19 4.41 1.79
C LYS A 289 20.41 3.50 0.84
N VAL A 290 19.82 4.06 -0.21
CA VAL A 290 19.16 3.33 -1.31
C VAL A 290 20.12 3.24 -2.49
N PRO A 291 20.17 2.12 -3.24
CA PRO A 291 21.08 1.98 -4.37
C PRO A 291 20.82 3.04 -5.46
N GLU A 292 21.89 3.53 -6.09
CA GLU A 292 21.81 4.55 -7.13
C GLU A 292 20.91 4.11 -8.30
N GLY A 293 20.06 5.03 -8.80
CA GLY A 293 19.13 4.77 -9.90
C GLY A 293 17.86 3.99 -9.53
N SER A 294 17.66 3.69 -8.23
CA SER A 294 16.51 2.89 -7.79
C SER A 294 15.24 3.68 -7.55
N ILE A 295 15.34 4.98 -7.23
CA ILE A 295 14.19 5.83 -6.92
C ILE A 295 13.46 6.17 -8.22
N LYS A 296 12.25 5.65 -8.40
CA LYS A 296 11.41 5.92 -9.59
C LYS A 296 10.43 7.05 -9.33
N PHE A 297 9.95 7.14 -8.09
CA PHE A 297 9.08 8.20 -7.61
C PHE A 297 9.28 8.41 -6.11
N ALA A 298 9.21 9.67 -5.66
CA ALA A 298 9.14 10.01 -4.25
C ALA A 298 8.44 11.37 -4.05
N ALA A 299 7.46 11.41 -3.14
CA ALA A 299 6.79 12.62 -2.66
C ALA A 299 7.16 12.89 -1.21
N VAL A 300 8.37 13.40 -1.03
CA VAL A 300 9.04 13.61 0.27
C VAL A 300 9.29 15.09 0.57
N GLY A 301 9.60 15.38 1.82
CA GLY A 301 9.87 16.72 2.36
C GLY A 301 8.61 17.58 2.49
N PRO A 302 8.76 18.88 2.81
CA PRO A 302 7.61 19.73 3.13
C PRO A 302 6.54 19.67 2.05
N LYS A 303 5.38 19.12 2.41
CA LYS A 303 4.21 18.93 1.54
C LYS A 303 4.54 18.21 0.22
N GLY A 304 5.48 17.25 0.26
CA GLY A 304 5.86 16.37 -0.84
C GLY A 304 6.71 17.02 -1.94
N SER A 305 7.24 18.22 -1.69
CA SER A 305 7.83 19.07 -2.73
C SER A 305 9.35 18.92 -2.95
N SER A 306 10.03 18.08 -2.16
CA SER A 306 11.50 18.09 -2.10
C SER A 306 12.22 17.18 -3.09
N TYR A 307 11.51 16.28 -3.79
CA TYR A 307 12.14 15.35 -4.75
C TYR A 307 11.60 15.54 -6.17
N GLN A 308 10.28 15.44 -6.33
CA GLN A 308 9.58 15.81 -7.56
C GLN A 308 8.67 17.01 -7.32
N LYS A 309 8.50 17.84 -8.35
CA LYS A 309 7.62 19.01 -8.26
C LYS A 309 6.17 18.56 -8.29
N MET A 310 5.50 18.61 -7.14
CA MET A 310 4.06 18.35 -7.04
C MET A 310 3.24 19.52 -7.61
N PRO A 311 2.07 19.23 -8.22
CA PRO A 311 1.19 20.27 -8.75
C PRO A 311 0.52 21.11 -7.65
N PHE A 312 0.48 20.61 -6.43
CA PHE A 312 -0.08 21.27 -5.24
C PHE A 312 0.60 20.72 -3.96
N PRO A 313 0.48 21.41 -2.82
CA PRO A 313 0.98 20.90 -1.53
C PRO A 313 0.26 19.60 -1.14
N LEU A 314 1.02 18.55 -0.87
CA LEU A 314 0.48 17.24 -0.48
C LEU A 314 0.07 17.25 1.00
N LEU A 315 -1.19 16.94 1.30
CA LEU A 315 -1.66 16.66 2.67
C LEU A 315 -1.43 15.20 3.08
N GLY A 316 -1.46 14.32 2.09
CA GLY A 316 -1.32 12.87 2.22
C GLY A 316 -1.66 12.19 0.90
N GLY A 317 -1.73 10.87 0.90
CA GLY A 317 -2.08 10.08 -0.27
C GLY A 317 -2.09 8.58 0.01
N PHE A 318 -2.33 7.81 -1.05
CA PHE A 318 -2.49 6.36 -1.01
C PHE A 318 -2.14 5.76 -2.39
N VAL A 319 -2.07 4.43 -2.47
CA VAL A 319 -1.77 3.72 -3.71
C VAL A 319 -2.96 2.85 -4.13
N SER A 320 -3.31 2.84 -5.41
CA SER A 320 -4.16 1.80 -5.99
C SER A 320 -3.30 0.80 -6.75
N LEU A 321 -3.59 -0.49 -6.60
CA LEU A 321 -2.98 -1.55 -7.40
C LEU A 321 -4.04 -2.18 -8.30
N ARG A 322 -3.73 -2.31 -9.59
CA ARG A 322 -4.66 -2.74 -10.62
C ARG A 322 -4.07 -3.94 -11.37
N PHE A 323 -4.64 -5.12 -11.14
CA PHE A 323 -4.17 -6.38 -11.69
C PHE A 323 -5.02 -6.79 -12.89
N GLY A 324 -4.36 -7.06 -14.01
CA GLY A 324 -4.98 -7.63 -15.21
C GLY A 324 -4.46 -9.04 -15.52
N GLN A 325 -4.69 -9.50 -16.74
CA GLN A 325 -4.32 -10.86 -17.16
C GLN A 325 -2.81 -11.10 -17.18
N GLU A 326 -2.03 -10.17 -17.72
CA GLU A 326 -0.59 -10.37 -17.95
C GLU A 326 0.29 -9.41 -17.13
N THR A 327 -0.26 -8.28 -16.71
CA THR A 327 0.45 -7.23 -15.98
C THR A 327 -0.39 -6.65 -14.86
N PHE A 328 0.27 -5.97 -13.93
CA PHE A 328 -0.37 -5.06 -12.98
C PHE A 328 0.36 -3.72 -12.96
N LYS A 329 -0.27 -2.70 -12.38
CA LYS A 329 0.41 -1.41 -12.09
C LYS A 329 0.03 -0.88 -10.72
N ALA A 330 0.90 -0.06 -10.16
CA ALA A 330 0.63 0.74 -8.98
C ALA A 330 0.46 2.21 -9.39
N VAL A 331 -0.61 2.85 -8.89
CA VAL A 331 -0.93 4.25 -9.16
C VAL A 331 -1.02 5.00 -7.85
N TYR A 332 -0.24 6.06 -7.73
CA TYR A 332 -0.14 6.87 -6.53
C TYR A 332 -1.10 8.05 -6.66
N HIS A 333 -1.92 8.22 -5.63
CA HIS A 333 -2.95 9.24 -5.56
C HIS A 333 -2.65 10.19 -4.40
N ALA A 334 -2.80 11.48 -4.65
CA ALA A 334 -2.87 12.46 -3.58
C ALA A 334 -4.20 12.36 -2.81
N HIS A 335 -4.25 12.99 -1.63
CA HIS A 335 -5.44 13.13 -0.78
C HIS A 335 -6.72 13.53 -1.52
N ASN A 336 -6.63 14.30 -2.62
CA ASN A 336 -7.78 14.75 -3.40
C ASN A 336 -8.11 13.84 -4.61
N SER A 337 -7.66 12.58 -4.60
CA SER A 337 -7.78 11.56 -5.68
C SER A 337 -6.90 11.78 -6.92
N THR A 338 -6.23 12.93 -7.06
CA THR A 338 -5.38 13.20 -8.23
C THR A 338 -4.27 12.17 -8.33
N GLU A 339 -4.18 11.51 -9.48
CA GLU A 339 -3.02 10.69 -9.83
C GLU A 339 -1.77 11.58 -9.93
N ILE A 340 -0.75 11.24 -9.14
CA ILE A 340 0.53 11.97 -9.12
C ILE A 340 1.68 11.16 -9.70
N TYR A 341 1.50 9.85 -9.84
CA TYR A 341 2.46 8.94 -10.47
C TYR A 341 1.80 7.59 -10.78
N SER A 342 2.20 6.95 -11.88
CA SER A 342 1.86 5.57 -12.19
C SER A 342 3.14 4.82 -12.58
N THR A 343 3.26 3.58 -12.14
CA THR A 343 4.31 2.69 -12.64
C THR A 343 4.08 2.38 -14.12
N VAL A 344 5.13 1.91 -14.78
CA VAL A 344 4.98 1.10 -15.99
C VAL A 344 4.23 -0.20 -15.65
N ASP A 345 3.76 -0.91 -16.68
CA ASP A 345 3.14 -2.22 -16.49
C ASP A 345 4.18 -3.23 -15.99
N ILE A 346 3.88 -3.87 -14.87
CA ILE A 346 4.73 -4.87 -14.22
C ILE A 346 4.20 -6.26 -14.58
N PRO A 347 5.02 -7.13 -15.20
CA PRO A 347 4.57 -8.44 -15.64
C PRO A 347 4.26 -9.37 -14.47
N ARG A 348 3.31 -10.29 -14.69
CA ARG A 348 3.08 -11.42 -13.76
C ARG A 348 4.30 -12.33 -13.63
N ARG A 349 4.32 -13.15 -12.58
CA ARG A 349 5.40 -14.11 -12.31
C ARG A 349 5.54 -15.16 -13.41
N ASN A 350 6.78 -15.42 -13.82
CA ASN A 350 7.09 -16.63 -14.58
C ASN A 350 7.36 -17.81 -13.62
N ILE A 351 6.29 -18.50 -13.23
CA ILE A 351 6.35 -19.60 -12.25
C ILE A 351 7.25 -20.76 -12.72
N ALA A 352 7.34 -21.00 -14.04
CA ALA A 352 8.19 -22.06 -14.59
C ALA A 352 9.67 -21.77 -14.31
N THR A 353 10.13 -20.55 -14.62
CA THR A 353 11.51 -20.12 -14.37
C THR A 353 11.84 -20.11 -12.87
N ILE A 354 10.92 -19.65 -12.02
CA ILE A 354 11.14 -19.62 -10.57
C ILE A 354 11.38 -21.04 -10.01
N LYS A 355 10.67 -22.05 -10.50
CA LYS A 355 10.85 -23.44 -10.04
C LYS A 355 12.21 -24.02 -10.42
N GLU A 356 12.73 -23.70 -11.60
CA GLU A 356 14.04 -24.18 -12.08
C GLU A 356 15.21 -23.59 -11.27
N THR A 357 15.09 -22.36 -10.78
CA THR A 357 16.14 -21.71 -9.97
C THR A 357 16.02 -22.00 -8.47
N SER A 358 14.94 -22.66 -8.04
CA SER A 358 14.62 -22.93 -6.62
C SER A 358 14.89 -24.38 -6.19
N SER A 359 15.16 -25.28 -7.14
CA SER A 359 15.63 -26.65 -6.92
C SER A 359 17.15 -26.71 -6.80
#